data_AF-A0A084SQF2-F1
#
_entry.id   AF-A0A084SQF2-F1
#
_cell.length_a   1.000
_cell.length_b   1.000
_cell.length_c   1.000
_cell.angle_alpha   90.00
_cell.angle_beta   90.00
_cell.angle_gamma   90.00
#
_symmetry.space_group_name_H-M   'P 1'
#
loop_
_entity.id
_entity.type
_entity.pdbx_description
1 polymer ?
#
loop_
_entity_poly.entity_id
_entity_poly.type
_entity_poly.pdbx_seq_one_letter_code
_entity_poly.pdbx_strand_id
1 'polypeptide(L)'
;MRNEPLAANPLASDARPYRGLLAFEPEHRRFFFGRGELERELVLRVRASMGGWGSRFQVVVGASGSGKSSLVLAGLVPRLHEDAREPWDTVVLRPGEVGAHRMLEVEEGPGRFSSLGRLRALLSGLHRQDSAPTGQGATVAEVLREARGLREAGPERWLLVVVDQLEELFTQVATVEEREALMRALWRLAHTPEVRVVVVATLRVDALGRCEHVRVDHEGPQLESVVYSAAHRLFVGPPRAEQLVDIIQGPARVVGLHLEPGLVEALRRDVEQEPGALPLLEHALDQLWERRAGSRLTRAAYEELGGVVGAMARTGDRLYESLPEAERHQARRLLARLVDLREEMSPHARREGLKQLRPEREDEAAAFDAVVEKLVRHRLVVRGEDGGQPPEPWLRLAHEALIRRWGRLVEWVREARGQKPRASEAEIRERERTRYARDVARVLQARRLLEWDLALAVLVLREVAEPERTPEWHPTVLEALHRGAMQPVVLAGHEGRVELAAFGADGERVLTGSADGTARVWRADGAGEPVVLSGHEGGVWSAELSADGARVLTTSQEGRVRVWRADGAGEPVVLAAYEERVWPTEFSPDGQRVLSVSEDGTVRVGLADGTGEPVMLRGHGGRVSSA
;
A
#
# COMPACT_ATOMS: atom_id res chain seq x y z
N MET A 1 4.07 -23.07 2.88
CA MET A 1 5.24 -23.84 2.42
C MET A 1 6.48 -23.24 3.06
N ARG A 2 7.39 -24.11 3.53
CA ARG A 2 8.62 -23.75 4.26
C ARG A 2 9.56 -22.91 3.37
N ASN A 3 10.15 -21.87 3.95
CA ASN A 3 11.22 -21.06 3.36
C ASN A 3 12.44 -21.95 3.06
N GLU A 4 12.73 -22.20 1.78
CA GLU A 4 14.08 -22.59 1.37
C GLU A 4 14.91 -21.34 1.07
N PRO A 5 16.17 -21.26 1.53
CA PRO A 5 17.04 -20.13 1.27
C PRO A 5 17.48 -20.17 -0.20
N LEU A 6 17.14 -19.12 -0.96
CA LEU A 6 17.73 -18.84 -2.27
C LEU A 6 19.26 -18.87 -2.13
N ALA A 7 19.89 -19.84 -2.80
CA ALA A 7 21.34 -19.99 -2.82
C ALA A 7 22.00 -18.67 -3.25
N ALA A 8 22.90 -18.16 -2.40
CA ALA A 8 23.69 -16.97 -2.67
C ALA A 8 24.55 -17.20 -3.92
N ASN A 9 24.21 -16.52 -5.02
CA ASN A 9 25.03 -16.52 -6.23
C ASN A 9 26.27 -15.63 -5.99
N PRO A 10 27.52 -16.13 -6.14
CA PRO A 10 28.75 -15.39 -5.81
C PRO A 10 29.01 -14.11 -6.64
N LEU A 11 28.20 -13.81 -7.66
CA LEU A 11 28.27 -12.56 -8.43
C LEU A 11 27.53 -11.37 -7.75
N ALA A 12 26.96 -11.56 -6.55
CA ALA A 12 26.00 -10.63 -5.94
C ALA A 12 26.59 -9.50 -5.06
N SER A 13 27.89 -9.48 -4.74
CA SER A 13 28.44 -8.52 -3.76
C SER A 13 28.46 -7.06 -4.23
N ASP A 14 28.33 -6.80 -5.54
CA ASP A 14 28.28 -5.46 -6.14
C ASP A 14 26.91 -5.07 -6.68
N ALA A 15 25.89 -5.92 -6.52
CA ALA A 15 24.53 -5.54 -6.91
C ALA A 15 24.00 -4.45 -5.97
N ARG A 16 23.62 -3.29 -6.53
CA ARG A 16 22.95 -2.20 -5.80
C ARG A 16 21.54 -2.63 -5.38
N PRO A 17 21.27 -2.89 -4.09
CA PRO A 17 19.99 -3.45 -3.66
C PRO A 17 18.91 -2.39 -3.46
N TYR A 18 19.30 -1.13 -3.22
CA TYR A 18 18.41 0.01 -3.02
C TYR A 18 18.28 0.84 -4.29
N ARG A 19 17.10 1.41 -4.53
CA ARG A 19 16.77 2.13 -5.77
C ARG A 19 16.83 3.65 -5.64
N GLY A 20 17.10 4.14 -4.44
CA GLY A 20 17.14 5.56 -4.17
C GLY A 20 15.78 6.21 -4.41
N LEU A 21 15.76 7.27 -5.20
CA LEU A 21 14.53 8.00 -5.54
C LEU A 21 13.67 7.31 -6.62
N LEU A 22 14.13 6.20 -7.20
CA LEU A 22 13.44 5.49 -8.28
C LEU A 22 12.49 4.43 -7.70
N ALA A 23 11.40 4.16 -8.44
CA ALA A 23 10.54 3.01 -8.13
C ALA A 23 11.28 1.68 -8.40
N PHE A 24 10.80 0.62 -7.74
CA PHE A 24 11.23 -0.74 -8.08
C PHE A 24 10.45 -1.22 -9.31
N GLU A 25 11.19 -1.58 -10.36
CA GLU A 25 10.67 -2.21 -11.59
C GLU A 25 10.60 -3.75 -11.45
N PRO A 26 9.93 -4.48 -12.37
CA PRO A 26 9.78 -5.95 -12.29
C PRO A 26 11.08 -6.72 -12.06
N GLU A 27 12.17 -6.30 -12.70
CA GLU A 27 13.52 -6.88 -12.57
C GLU A 27 14.13 -6.74 -11.17
N HIS A 28 13.65 -5.79 -10.38
CA HIS A 28 14.14 -5.53 -9.02
C HIS A 28 13.40 -6.33 -7.94
N ARG A 29 12.47 -7.22 -8.32
CA ARG A 29 11.66 -8.02 -7.40
C ARG A 29 12.44 -8.63 -6.24
N ARG A 30 13.62 -9.19 -6.52
CA ARG A 30 14.47 -9.84 -5.50
C ARG A 30 14.88 -8.90 -4.35
N PHE A 31 14.73 -7.60 -4.53
CA PHE A 31 15.02 -6.54 -3.55
C PHE A 31 13.75 -5.86 -3.02
N PHE A 32 12.55 -6.29 -3.41
CA PHE A 32 11.29 -5.69 -2.97
C PHE A 32 10.74 -6.40 -1.72
N PHE A 33 10.83 -5.76 -0.55
CA PHE A 33 10.46 -6.34 0.75
C PHE A 33 9.46 -5.48 1.54
N GLY A 34 8.92 -6.04 2.63
CA GLY A 34 8.02 -5.37 3.59
C GLY A 34 6.63 -5.01 3.08
N ARG A 35 6.26 -5.41 1.86
CA ARG A 35 4.93 -5.18 1.26
C ARG A 35 4.15 -6.46 0.93
N GLY A 36 4.56 -7.60 1.49
CA GLY A 36 4.03 -8.92 1.14
C GLY A 36 2.53 -9.11 1.41
N GLU A 37 1.95 -8.49 2.46
CA GLU A 37 0.50 -8.55 2.70
C GLU A 37 -0.30 -7.87 1.59
N LEU A 38 0.07 -6.62 1.25
CA LEU A 38 -0.57 -5.85 0.18
C LEU A 38 -0.36 -6.49 -1.19
N GLU A 39 0.83 -7.06 -1.43
CA GLU A 39 1.13 -7.82 -2.65
C GLU A 39 0.18 -9.02 -2.78
N ARG A 40 0.01 -9.83 -1.72
CA ARG A 40 -0.92 -10.97 -1.71
C ARG A 40 -2.36 -10.53 -1.92
N GLU A 41 -2.81 -9.48 -1.25
CA GLU A 41 -4.17 -8.95 -1.42
C GLU A 41 -4.41 -8.50 -2.86
N LEU A 42 -3.47 -7.77 -3.46
CA LEU A 42 -3.58 -7.30 -4.84
C LEU A 42 -3.63 -8.48 -5.83
N VAL A 43 -2.77 -9.49 -5.65
CA VAL A 43 -2.78 -10.71 -6.49
C VAL A 43 -4.12 -11.44 -6.34
N LEU A 44 -4.65 -11.59 -5.12
CA LEU A 44 -5.94 -12.23 -4.88
C LEU A 44 -7.08 -11.47 -5.54
N ARG A 45 -7.11 -10.13 -5.46
CA ARG A 45 -8.11 -9.29 -6.13
C ARG A 45 -8.08 -9.46 -7.65
N VAL A 46 -6.88 -9.42 -8.24
CA VAL A 46 -6.70 -9.63 -9.69
C VAL A 46 -7.19 -11.01 -10.09
N ARG A 47 -6.82 -12.07 -9.37
CA ARG A 47 -7.26 -13.45 -9.66
C ARG A 47 -8.76 -13.64 -9.46
N ALA A 48 -9.35 -13.05 -8.42
CA ALA A 48 -10.78 -13.09 -8.19
C ALA A 48 -11.55 -12.47 -9.38
N SER A 49 -11.07 -11.33 -9.91
CA SER A 49 -11.66 -10.67 -11.08
C SER A 49 -11.62 -11.50 -12.37
N MET A 50 -10.63 -12.41 -12.50
CA MET A 50 -10.55 -13.34 -13.62
C MET A 50 -11.69 -14.37 -13.57
N GLY A 51 -12.03 -14.84 -12.36
CA GLY A 51 -13.13 -15.76 -12.10
C GLY A 51 -14.52 -15.10 -12.07
N GLY A 52 -14.61 -13.79 -12.35
CA GLY A 52 -15.87 -13.03 -12.28
C GLY A 52 -16.24 -12.56 -10.88
N TRP A 53 -15.40 -12.82 -9.87
CA TRP A 53 -15.60 -12.40 -8.49
C TRP A 53 -14.85 -11.08 -8.26
N GLY A 54 -15.53 -9.96 -8.51
CA GLY A 54 -14.97 -8.62 -8.32
C GLY A 54 -14.62 -7.88 -9.62
N SER A 55 -14.07 -6.68 -9.49
CA SER A 55 -13.86 -5.78 -10.62
C SER A 55 -12.55 -6.07 -11.36
N ARG A 56 -12.58 -6.04 -12.69
CA ARG A 56 -11.36 -6.06 -13.54
C ARG A 56 -10.68 -4.70 -13.64
N PHE A 57 -11.26 -3.65 -13.06
CA PHE A 57 -10.67 -2.32 -12.97
C PHE A 57 -10.31 -2.03 -11.51
N GLN A 58 -9.04 -2.21 -11.15
CA GLN A 58 -8.51 -2.03 -9.80
C GLN A 58 -7.74 -0.71 -9.70
N VAL A 59 -7.84 -0.02 -8.56
CA VAL A 59 -7.13 1.23 -8.28
C VAL A 59 -6.38 1.12 -6.95
N VAL A 60 -5.06 1.21 -7.02
CA VAL A 60 -4.14 1.20 -5.88
C VAL A 60 -3.95 2.65 -5.41
N VAL A 61 -4.56 2.99 -4.28
CA VAL A 61 -4.62 4.36 -3.75
C VAL A 61 -3.67 4.52 -2.55
N GLY A 62 -2.96 5.64 -2.45
CA GLY A 62 -2.04 5.90 -1.34
C GLY A 62 -1.29 7.23 -1.45
N ALA A 63 -0.70 7.69 -0.35
CA ALA A 63 0.05 8.95 -0.31
C ALA A 63 1.26 8.98 -1.28
N SER A 64 1.76 10.18 -1.58
CA SER A 64 3.00 10.32 -2.37
C SER A 64 4.15 9.59 -1.66
N GLY A 65 4.94 8.81 -2.40
CA GLY A 65 6.01 8.01 -1.81
C GLY A 65 5.56 6.83 -0.94
N SER A 66 4.28 6.42 -0.92
CA SER A 66 3.87 5.23 -0.16
C SER A 66 4.32 3.89 -0.79
N GLY A 67 4.89 3.90 -2.00
CA GLY A 67 5.38 2.70 -2.69
C GLY A 67 4.35 2.05 -3.62
N LYS A 68 3.31 2.76 -4.07
CA LYS A 68 2.27 2.24 -4.99
C LYS A 68 2.86 1.66 -6.28
N SER A 69 3.68 2.44 -6.98
CA SER A 69 4.29 2.02 -8.25
C SER A 69 5.17 0.79 -8.05
N SER A 70 6.00 0.77 -7.01
CA SER A 70 6.81 -0.41 -6.65
C SER A 70 5.96 -1.64 -6.31
N LEU A 71 4.83 -1.47 -5.59
CA LEU A 71 3.92 -2.56 -5.26
C LEU A 71 3.33 -3.21 -6.51
N VAL A 72 2.94 -2.40 -7.51
CA VAL A 72 2.39 -2.92 -8.77
C VAL A 72 3.51 -3.49 -9.65
N LEU A 73 4.59 -2.75 -9.86
CA LEU A 73 5.63 -3.10 -10.84
C LEU A 73 6.58 -4.20 -10.35
N ALA A 74 7.04 -4.17 -9.10
CA ALA A 74 7.94 -5.18 -8.55
C ALA A 74 7.23 -6.28 -7.72
N GLY A 75 6.04 -5.99 -7.22
CA GLY A 75 5.18 -6.94 -6.51
C GLY A 75 4.26 -7.72 -7.46
N LEU A 76 3.21 -7.06 -7.93
CA LEU A 76 2.13 -7.69 -8.71
C LEU A 76 2.63 -8.28 -10.04
N VAL A 77 3.29 -7.47 -10.89
CA VAL A 77 3.63 -7.88 -12.26
C VAL A 77 4.44 -9.20 -12.25
N PRO A 78 5.56 -9.32 -11.52
CA PRO A 78 6.30 -10.57 -11.50
C PRO A 78 5.53 -11.75 -10.88
N ARG A 79 4.73 -11.52 -9.82
CA ARG A 79 3.92 -12.58 -9.20
C ARG A 79 2.96 -13.23 -10.18
N LEU A 80 2.35 -12.43 -11.07
CA LEU A 80 1.47 -12.95 -12.08
C LEU A 80 2.23 -13.75 -13.15
N HIS A 81 3.45 -13.33 -13.51
CA HIS A 81 4.27 -14.03 -14.50
C HIS A 81 4.98 -15.28 -13.94
N GLU A 82 5.02 -15.48 -12.62
CA GLU A 82 5.59 -16.68 -11.98
C GLU A 82 4.75 -17.95 -12.27
N ASP A 83 3.43 -17.82 -12.44
CA ASP A 83 2.56 -18.98 -12.64
C ASP A 83 2.41 -19.30 -14.13
N ALA A 84 3.17 -20.30 -14.61
CA ALA A 84 3.13 -20.72 -16.00
C ALA A 84 1.75 -21.24 -16.47
N ARG A 85 0.84 -21.57 -15.54
CA ARG A 85 -0.53 -22.01 -15.87
C ARG A 85 -1.45 -20.85 -16.25
N GLU A 86 -1.10 -19.64 -15.86
CA GLU A 86 -1.86 -18.41 -16.14
C GLU A 86 -0.93 -17.46 -16.90
N PRO A 87 -0.75 -17.61 -18.23
CA PRO A 87 0.21 -16.79 -18.94
C PRO A 87 -0.27 -15.32 -19.06
N TRP A 88 0.60 -14.37 -18.73
CA TRP A 88 0.30 -12.93 -18.77
C TRP A 88 1.11 -12.16 -19.79
N ASP A 89 0.49 -11.16 -20.42
CA ASP A 89 1.15 -10.04 -21.07
C ASP A 89 0.91 -8.77 -20.25
N THR A 90 1.86 -7.83 -20.26
CA THR A 90 1.73 -6.56 -19.53
C THR A 90 2.00 -5.37 -20.43
N VAL A 91 1.11 -4.39 -20.36
CA VAL A 91 1.32 -3.05 -20.91
C VAL A 91 1.33 -2.07 -19.75
N VAL A 92 2.39 -1.28 -19.64
CA VAL A 92 2.50 -0.18 -18.67
C VAL A 92 2.34 1.14 -19.41
N LEU A 93 1.46 2.00 -18.91
CA LEU A 93 1.27 3.37 -19.38
C LEU A 93 1.32 4.36 -18.22
N ARG A 94 1.73 5.59 -18.53
CA ARG A 94 1.62 6.75 -17.64
C ARG A 94 0.79 7.82 -18.35
N PRO A 95 -0.28 8.36 -17.74
CA PRO A 95 -1.13 9.32 -18.42
C PRO A 95 -0.41 10.59 -18.89
N GLY A 96 0.66 11.03 -18.23
CA GLY A 96 1.46 12.17 -18.71
C GLY A 96 2.24 11.89 -20.00
N GLU A 97 2.29 10.64 -20.46
CA GLU A 97 2.77 10.28 -21.80
C GLU A 97 1.68 10.55 -22.86
N VAL A 98 0.40 10.65 -22.49
CA VAL A 98 -0.73 10.86 -23.40
C VAL A 98 -0.63 12.24 -24.06
N GLY A 99 -0.57 12.27 -25.39
CA GLY A 99 -0.44 13.50 -26.19
C GLY A 99 0.99 13.92 -26.57
N ALA A 100 2.03 13.35 -25.95
CA ALA A 100 3.42 13.50 -26.42
C ALA A 100 3.70 12.63 -27.67
N HIS A 101 2.91 11.58 -27.86
CA HIS A 101 3.03 10.61 -28.94
C HIS A 101 2.27 11.02 -30.20
N ARG A 102 2.51 12.25 -30.70
CA ARG A 102 1.85 12.72 -31.93
C ARG A 102 2.22 11.92 -33.18
N MET A 103 3.27 11.08 -33.15
CA MET A 103 3.65 10.21 -34.25
C MET A 103 4.35 8.93 -33.74
N LEU A 104 3.62 8.03 -33.09
CA LEU A 104 4.07 6.65 -33.01
C LEU A 104 3.77 5.99 -34.36
N GLU A 105 4.75 5.97 -35.27
CA GLU A 105 4.80 4.88 -36.23
C GLU A 105 5.08 3.62 -35.43
N VAL A 106 4.02 2.85 -35.26
CA VAL A 106 4.04 1.48 -34.79
C VAL A 106 5.08 0.71 -35.60
N GLU A 107 5.93 -0.11 -34.96
CA GLU A 107 6.66 -1.15 -35.69
C GLU A 107 5.64 -2.06 -36.39
N GLU A 108 5.43 -1.84 -37.69
CA GLU A 108 4.68 -2.74 -38.56
C GLU A 108 5.48 -4.03 -38.71
N GLY A 109 5.18 -4.97 -37.82
CA GLY A 109 5.76 -6.31 -37.84
C GLY A 109 4.73 -7.34 -37.39
N PRO A 110 4.67 -8.52 -38.02
CA PRO A 110 3.84 -9.61 -37.52
C PRO A 110 4.39 -10.09 -36.18
N GLY A 111 3.59 -10.07 -35.12
CA GLY A 111 3.99 -10.60 -33.82
C GLY A 111 3.24 -10.03 -32.62
N ARG A 112 3.27 -10.76 -31.50
CA ARG A 112 2.58 -10.38 -30.26
C ARG A 112 3.18 -9.13 -29.59
N PHE A 113 4.50 -8.96 -29.67
CA PHE A 113 5.21 -7.80 -29.10
C PHE A 113 4.86 -6.49 -29.80
N SER A 114 4.75 -6.49 -31.14
CA SER A 114 4.34 -5.30 -31.90
C SER A 114 2.89 -4.93 -31.60
N SER A 115 1.99 -5.91 -31.40
CA SER A 115 0.62 -5.68 -30.93
C SER A 115 0.55 -5.03 -29.53
N LEU A 116 1.40 -5.44 -28.60
CA LEU A 116 1.47 -4.80 -27.27
C LEU A 116 1.99 -3.36 -27.37
N GLY A 117 2.99 -3.13 -28.23
CA GLY A 117 3.46 -1.78 -28.58
C GLY A 117 2.38 -0.91 -29.21
N ARG A 118 1.59 -1.46 -30.14
CA ARG A 118 0.40 -0.79 -30.73
C ARG A 118 -0.62 -0.42 -29.69
N LEU A 119 -0.98 -1.36 -28.82
CA LEU A 119 -1.98 -1.10 -27.80
C LEU A 119 -1.55 0.04 -26.87
N ARG A 120 -0.28 0.05 -26.45
CA ARG A 120 0.29 1.16 -25.68
C ARG A 120 0.21 2.47 -26.45
N ALA A 121 0.62 2.47 -27.72
CA ALA A 121 0.58 3.65 -28.59
C ALA A 121 -0.84 4.22 -28.74
N LEU A 122 -1.82 3.35 -29.00
CA LEU A 122 -3.23 3.72 -29.14
C LEU A 122 -3.76 4.33 -27.84
N LEU A 123 -3.49 3.69 -26.69
CA LEU A 123 -3.89 4.21 -25.38
C LEU A 123 -3.28 5.59 -25.10
N SER A 124 -2.03 5.82 -25.51
CA SER A 124 -1.37 7.13 -25.33
C SER A 124 -1.72 8.18 -26.40
N GLY A 125 -2.47 7.81 -27.45
CA GLY A 125 -2.81 8.67 -28.60
C GLY A 125 -4.30 8.98 -28.76
N LEU A 126 -5.12 8.75 -27.73
CA LEU A 126 -6.58 8.92 -27.77
C LEU A 126 -7.00 10.40 -27.87
N HIS A 127 -7.89 10.71 -28.82
CA HIS A 127 -8.50 12.04 -29.01
C HIS A 127 -10.02 11.95 -29.26
N ARG A 128 -10.73 13.09 -29.25
CA ARG A 128 -12.20 13.20 -29.46
C ARG A 128 -12.61 12.76 -30.88
N GLN A 129 -13.70 12.00 -31.00
CA GLN A 129 -14.19 11.41 -32.26
C GLN A 129 -14.95 12.36 -33.22
N ASP A 130 -15.33 13.60 -32.86
CA ASP A 130 -16.34 14.34 -33.65
C ASP A 130 -15.90 15.70 -34.23
N SER A 131 -14.60 16.04 -34.32
CA SER A 131 -14.22 17.35 -34.90
C SER A 131 -12.80 17.50 -35.45
N ALA A 132 -12.08 16.42 -35.75
CA ALA A 132 -10.87 16.53 -36.56
C ALA A 132 -11.24 16.37 -38.05
N PRO A 133 -11.02 17.37 -38.92
CA PRO A 133 -11.23 17.24 -40.37
C PRO A 133 -10.25 16.25 -41.02
N THR A 134 -9.24 15.81 -40.27
CA THR A 134 -8.17 14.89 -40.67
C THR A 134 -8.12 13.78 -39.64
N GLY A 135 -8.52 12.55 -40.01
CA GLY A 135 -8.62 11.38 -39.12
C GLY A 135 -7.28 10.85 -38.60
N GLN A 136 -6.52 11.67 -37.88
CA GLN A 136 -5.24 11.33 -37.26
C GLN A 136 -5.40 11.37 -35.74
N GLY A 137 -5.94 10.29 -35.16
CA GLY A 137 -6.04 10.11 -33.71
C GLY A 137 -6.63 8.73 -33.39
N ALA A 138 -6.10 8.08 -32.36
CA ALA A 138 -6.58 6.76 -31.94
C ALA A 138 -8.00 6.86 -31.36
N THR A 139 -8.83 5.87 -31.66
CA THR A 139 -10.20 5.74 -31.15
C THR A 139 -10.31 4.64 -30.11
N VAL A 140 -11.30 4.74 -29.22
CA VAL A 140 -11.61 3.67 -28.25
C VAL A 140 -11.92 2.34 -28.97
N ALA A 141 -12.52 2.40 -30.15
CA ALA A 141 -12.81 1.22 -30.97
C ALA A 141 -11.53 0.53 -31.49
N GLU A 142 -10.49 1.28 -31.85
CA GLU A 142 -9.20 0.71 -32.26
C GLU A 142 -8.47 0.05 -31.10
N VAL A 143 -8.50 0.67 -29.92
CA VAL A 143 -7.96 0.06 -28.68
C VAL A 143 -8.61 -1.29 -28.41
N LEU A 144 -9.94 -1.36 -28.47
CA LEU A 144 -10.68 -2.61 -28.27
C LEU A 144 -10.38 -3.65 -29.36
N ARG A 145 -10.21 -3.20 -30.61
CA ARG A 145 -9.88 -4.08 -31.75
C ARG A 145 -8.49 -4.71 -31.57
N GLU A 146 -7.48 -3.93 -31.23
CA GLU A 146 -6.12 -4.44 -30.98
C GLU A 146 -6.10 -5.41 -29.79
N ALA A 147 -6.83 -5.08 -28.71
CA ALA A 147 -6.92 -5.96 -27.55
C ALA A 147 -7.64 -7.30 -27.85
N ARG A 148 -8.66 -7.28 -28.72
CA ARG A 148 -9.29 -8.52 -29.23
C ARG A 148 -8.32 -9.33 -30.10
N GLY A 149 -7.57 -8.68 -30.98
CA GLY A 149 -6.52 -9.34 -31.78
C GLY A 149 -5.45 -10.02 -30.92
N LEU A 150 -5.03 -9.40 -29.81
CA LEU A 150 -4.11 -10.00 -28.84
C LEU A 150 -4.68 -11.27 -28.18
N ARG A 151 -5.99 -11.28 -27.89
CA ARG A 151 -6.70 -12.46 -27.37
C ARG A 151 -6.80 -13.55 -28.43
N GLU A 152 -7.16 -13.21 -29.67
CA GLU A 152 -7.24 -14.19 -30.77
C GLU A 152 -5.88 -14.84 -31.02
N ALA A 153 -4.79 -14.06 -30.99
CA ALA A 153 -3.43 -14.56 -31.15
C ALA A 153 -2.90 -15.33 -29.93
N GLY A 154 -3.58 -15.30 -28.78
CA GLY A 154 -3.19 -16.04 -27.58
C GLY A 154 -4.37 -16.22 -26.63
N PRO A 155 -5.28 -17.16 -26.92
CA PRO A 155 -6.56 -17.29 -26.21
C PRO A 155 -6.42 -17.57 -24.72
N GLU A 156 -5.33 -18.22 -24.32
CA GLU A 156 -5.06 -18.57 -22.93
C GLU A 156 -4.43 -17.44 -22.12
N ARG A 157 -3.95 -16.38 -22.77
CA ARG A 157 -3.20 -15.31 -22.11
C ARG A 157 -4.11 -14.21 -21.59
N TRP A 158 -3.80 -13.74 -20.39
CA TRP A 158 -4.40 -12.54 -19.82
C TRP A 158 -3.55 -11.32 -20.11
N LEU A 159 -4.20 -10.18 -20.32
CA LEU A 159 -3.54 -8.90 -20.52
C LEU A 159 -3.71 -8.05 -19.26
N LEU A 160 -2.59 -7.71 -18.64
CA LEU A 160 -2.53 -6.72 -17.56
C LEU A 160 -2.20 -5.34 -18.14
N VAL A 161 -3.08 -4.38 -17.91
CA VAL A 161 -2.84 -2.98 -18.25
C VAL A 161 -2.56 -2.22 -16.97
N VAL A 162 -1.31 -1.81 -16.76
CA VAL A 162 -0.89 -0.99 -15.62
C VAL A 162 -0.93 0.48 -16.00
N VAL A 163 -1.74 1.26 -15.29
CA VAL A 163 -1.79 2.72 -15.42
C VAL A 163 -1.08 3.33 -14.22
N ASP A 164 0.21 3.60 -14.36
CA ASP A 164 0.99 4.18 -13.27
C ASP A 164 0.81 5.72 -13.23
N GLN A 165 0.66 6.27 -12.03
CA GLN A 165 0.47 7.70 -11.77
C GLN A 165 -0.77 8.25 -12.48
N LEU A 166 -1.94 7.66 -12.21
CA LEU A 166 -3.23 8.07 -12.76
C LEU A 166 -3.53 9.56 -12.50
N GLU A 167 -3.02 10.12 -11.40
CA GLU A 167 -3.10 11.54 -11.09
C GLU A 167 -2.54 12.46 -12.19
N GLU A 168 -1.65 11.98 -13.05
CA GLU A 168 -1.10 12.77 -14.17
C GLU A 168 -2.17 13.18 -15.18
N LEU A 169 -3.34 12.51 -15.19
CA LEU A 169 -4.52 12.97 -15.92
C LEU A 169 -4.86 14.42 -15.61
N PHE A 170 -4.70 14.86 -14.37
CA PHE A 170 -5.13 16.18 -13.95
C PHE A 170 -4.08 17.26 -14.21
N THR A 171 -2.81 16.87 -14.25
CA THR A 171 -1.67 17.80 -14.30
C THR A 171 -0.93 17.83 -15.63
N GLN A 172 -0.89 16.72 -16.37
CA GLN A 172 -0.10 16.57 -17.60
C GLN A 172 -0.98 16.46 -18.86
N VAL A 173 -2.18 15.88 -18.74
CA VAL A 173 -3.10 15.79 -19.88
C VAL A 173 -3.85 17.11 -20.04
N ALA A 174 -3.71 17.72 -21.21
CA ALA A 174 -4.08 19.11 -21.44
C ALA A 174 -5.60 19.34 -21.48
N THR A 175 -6.35 18.43 -22.10
CA THR A 175 -7.79 18.62 -22.34
C THR A 175 -8.65 17.66 -21.53
N VAL A 176 -9.87 18.09 -21.16
CA VAL A 176 -10.84 17.23 -20.47
C VAL A 176 -11.23 16.05 -21.37
N GLU A 177 -11.31 16.30 -22.66
CA GLU A 177 -11.70 15.35 -23.69
C GLU A 177 -10.70 14.19 -23.80
N GLU A 178 -9.40 14.47 -23.79
CA GLU A 178 -8.34 13.43 -23.77
C GLU A 178 -8.39 12.62 -22.48
N ARG A 179 -8.59 13.27 -21.32
CA ARG A 179 -8.71 12.60 -20.02
C ARG A 179 -9.86 11.61 -20.02
N GLU A 180 -11.04 12.05 -20.45
CA GLU A 180 -12.20 11.18 -20.53
C GLU A 180 -12.05 10.11 -21.61
N ALA A 181 -11.41 10.39 -22.76
CA ALA A 181 -11.18 9.39 -23.80
C ALA A 181 -10.30 8.24 -23.29
N LEU A 182 -9.21 8.55 -22.57
CA LEU A 182 -8.36 7.54 -21.93
C LEU A 182 -9.16 6.71 -20.91
N MET A 183 -9.88 7.38 -20.02
CA MET A 183 -10.67 6.68 -19.01
C MET A 183 -11.77 5.81 -19.61
N ARG A 184 -12.42 6.27 -20.69
CA ARG A 184 -13.36 5.47 -21.49
C ARG A 184 -12.72 4.23 -22.07
N ALA A 185 -11.55 4.35 -22.67
CA ALA A 185 -10.85 3.21 -23.24
C ALA A 185 -10.49 2.17 -22.17
N LEU A 186 -9.90 2.61 -21.05
CA LEU A 186 -9.50 1.73 -19.95
C LEU A 186 -10.71 1.06 -19.29
N TRP A 187 -11.79 1.83 -19.05
CA TRP A 187 -13.01 1.30 -18.46
C TRP A 187 -13.67 0.24 -19.34
N ARG A 188 -13.83 0.52 -20.64
CA ARG A 188 -14.40 -0.44 -21.60
C ARG A 188 -13.51 -1.67 -21.77
N LEU A 189 -12.19 -1.51 -21.81
CA LEU A 189 -11.27 -2.66 -21.84
C LEU A 189 -11.50 -3.62 -20.67
N ALA A 190 -11.63 -3.09 -19.45
CA ALA A 190 -11.87 -3.90 -18.26
C ALA A 190 -13.26 -4.58 -18.24
N HIS A 191 -14.27 -3.95 -18.85
CA HIS A 191 -15.66 -4.43 -18.82
C HIS A 191 -16.12 -5.15 -20.09
N THR A 192 -15.26 -5.29 -21.10
CA THR A 192 -15.56 -6.05 -22.32
C THR A 192 -15.29 -7.55 -22.07
N PRO A 193 -16.31 -8.42 -21.93
CA PRO A 193 -16.12 -9.83 -21.57
C PRO A 193 -15.32 -10.61 -22.62
N GLU A 194 -15.39 -10.17 -23.87
CA GLU A 194 -14.65 -10.72 -25.01
C GLU A 194 -13.15 -10.40 -24.93
N VAL A 195 -12.67 -9.63 -23.96
CA VAL A 195 -11.23 -9.41 -23.74
C VAL A 195 -10.83 -9.92 -22.35
N ARG A 196 -9.77 -10.73 -22.27
CA ARG A 196 -9.20 -11.21 -20.99
C ARG A 196 -8.25 -10.15 -20.44
N VAL A 197 -8.80 -9.02 -19.98
CA VAL A 197 -8.02 -7.87 -19.49
C VAL A 197 -8.30 -7.59 -18.02
N VAL A 198 -7.25 -7.24 -17.28
CA VAL A 198 -7.34 -6.58 -15.98
C VAL A 198 -6.58 -5.27 -16.05
N VAL A 199 -7.22 -4.18 -15.62
CA VAL A 199 -6.62 -2.85 -15.52
C VAL A 199 -6.29 -2.57 -14.06
N VAL A 200 -5.05 -2.18 -13.78
CA VAL A 200 -4.59 -1.78 -12.45
C VAL A 200 -3.99 -0.38 -12.53
N ALA A 201 -4.64 0.59 -11.91
CA ALA A 201 -4.16 1.97 -11.87
C ALA A 201 -3.54 2.30 -10.50
N THR A 202 -2.49 3.12 -10.45
CA THR A 202 -2.01 3.72 -9.20
C THR A 202 -2.50 5.16 -9.12
N LEU A 203 -2.99 5.59 -7.95
CA LEU A 203 -3.53 6.93 -7.75
C LEU A 203 -3.09 7.51 -6.41
N ARG A 204 -2.74 8.79 -6.39
CA ARG A 204 -2.47 9.49 -5.12
C ARG A 204 -3.75 9.92 -4.41
N VAL A 205 -3.69 9.89 -3.08
CA VAL A 205 -4.81 10.29 -2.22
C VAL A 205 -5.21 11.77 -2.41
N ASP A 206 -4.26 12.65 -2.73
CA ASP A 206 -4.50 14.08 -2.99
C ASP A 206 -5.18 14.36 -4.33
N ALA A 207 -5.22 13.37 -5.23
CA ALA A 207 -5.93 13.45 -6.50
C ALA A 207 -7.39 12.97 -6.41
N LEU A 208 -7.81 12.31 -5.31
CA LEU A 208 -9.16 11.75 -5.16
C LEU A 208 -10.26 12.79 -5.36
N GLY A 209 -10.08 14.01 -4.83
CA GLY A 209 -11.07 15.08 -4.99
C GLY A 209 -11.22 15.56 -6.43
N ARG A 210 -10.20 15.38 -7.28
CA ARG A 210 -10.28 15.77 -8.71
C ARG A 210 -11.01 14.73 -9.56
N CYS A 211 -11.24 13.52 -9.04
CA CYS A 211 -11.92 12.44 -9.76
C CYS A 211 -13.41 12.71 -10.02
N GLU A 212 -14.04 13.66 -9.32
CA GLU A 212 -15.43 14.07 -9.56
C GLU A 212 -15.63 14.68 -10.96
N HIS A 213 -14.55 15.23 -11.54
CA HIS A 213 -14.57 15.92 -12.83
C HIS A 213 -14.29 15.01 -14.04
N VAL A 214 -14.16 13.68 -13.85
CA VAL A 214 -13.82 12.75 -14.92
C VAL A 214 -14.84 11.61 -14.98
N ARG A 215 -15.45 11.43 -16.16
CA ARG A 215 -16.35 10.30 -16.43
C ARG A 215 -15.58 9.11 -17.00
N VAL A 216 -15.90 7.90 -16.53
CA VAL A 216 -15.30 6.66 -17.06
C VAL A 216 -16.06 6.09 -18.25
N ASP A 217 -17.34 6.46 -18.46
CA ASP A 217 -18.08 6.22 -19.70
C ASP A 217 -19.21 7.25 -19.88
N HIS A 218 -19.78 7.35 -21.09
CA HIS A 218 -20.92 8.23 -21.38
C HIS A 218 -22.13 7.91 -20.50
N GLU A 219 -22.39 6.62 -20.29
CA GLU A 219 -23.44 6.09 -19.40
C GLU A 219 -22.85 5.52 -18.09
N GLY A 220 -21.53 5.69 -17.89
CA GLY A 220 -20.80 5.09 -16.80
C GLY A 220 -20.73 5.98 -15.54
N PRO A 221 -20.22 5.43 -14.43
CA PRO A 221 -19.97 6.19 -13.22
C PRO A 221 -18.98 7.35 -13.44
N GLN A 222 -18.95 8.30 -12.51
CA GLN A 222 -17.80 9.18 -12.35
C GLN A 222 -16.62 8.38 -11.78
N LEU A 223 -15.39 8.74 -12.15
CA LEU A 223 -14.18 8.11 -11.62
C LEU A 223 -14.17 8.15 -10.08
N GLU A 224 -14.71 9.22 -9.49
CA GLU A 224 -14.90 9.34 -8.04
C GLU A 224 -15.60 8.11 -7.41
N SER A 225 -16.74 7.70 -7.95
CA SER A 225 -17.49 6.55 -7.42
C SER A 225 -16.73 5.23 -7.58
N VAL A 226 -15.90 5.11 -8.62
CA VAL A 226 -15.01 3.95 -8.82
C VAL A 226 -13.92 3.92 -7.76
N VAL A 227 -13.21 5.04 -7.56
CA VAL A 227 -12.10 5.11 -6.60
C VAL A 227 -12.58 5.05 -5.16
N TYR A 228 -13.84 5.39 -4.87
CA TYR A 228 -14.44 5.24 -3.54
C TYR A 228 -14.99 3.84 -3.24
N SER A 229 -15.26 3.03 -4.26
CA SER A 229 -15.75 1.66 -4.08
C SER A 229 -14.66 0.68 -3.63
N ALA A 230 -14.91 -0.04 -2.53
CA ALA A 230 -14.01 -1.09 -2.02
C ALA A 230 -13.79 -2.24 -3.02
N ALA A 231 -14.73 -2.43 -3.97
CA ALA A 231 -14.61 -3.45 -5.02
C ALA A 231 -13.50 -3.13 -6.04
N HIS A 232 -13.17 -1.85 -6.20
CA HIS A 232 -12.13 -1.38 -7.12
C HIS A 232 -10.87 -0.95 -6.37
N ARG A 233 -10.99 -0.42 -5.15
CA ARG A 233 -9.87 0.19 -4.44
C ARG A 233 -9.10 -0.80 -3.57
N LEU A 234 -7.78 -0.82 -3.75
CA LEU A 234 -6.82 -1.31 -2.75
C LEU A 234 -6.09 -0.11 -2.14
N PHE A 235 -6.05 -0.03 -0.81
CA PHE A 235 -5.39 1.07 -0.11
C PHE A 235 -3.95 0.71 0.30
N VAL A 236 -3.00 1.62 0.07
CA VAL A 236 -1.57 1.47 0.42
C VAL A 236 -1.19 2.54 1.46
N GLY A 237 -1.18 2.11 2.72
CA GLY A 237 -0.76 2.92 3.85
C GLY A 237 0.75 3.03 4.01
N PRO A 238 1.20 3.92 4.93
CA PRO A 238 2.58 3.90 5.39
C PRO A 238 2.92 2.50 5.95
N PRO A 239 4.15 2.02 5.73
CA PRO A 239 4.56 0.72 6.24
C PRO A 239 4.56 0.71 7.78
N ARG A 240 4.15 -0.42 8.37
CA ARG A 240 4.28 -0.65 9.82
C ARG A 240 5.74 -0.78 10.22
N ALA A 241 6.05 -0.67 11.51
CA ALA A 241 7.41 -0.79 12.04
C ALA A 241 8.12 -2.09 11.58
N GLU A 242 7.43 -3.22 11.62
CA GLU A 242 7.97 -4.51 11.16
C GLU A 242 8.23 -4.52 9.65
N GLN A 243 7.32 -3.96 8.87
CA GLN A 243 7.46 -3.82 7.41
C GLN A 243 8.66 -2.92 7.06
N LEU A 244 8.92 -1.88 7.84
CA LEU A 244 10.10 -1.02 7.66
C LEU A 244 11.41 -1.77 7.90
N VAL A 245 11.45 -2.65 8.91
CA VAL A 245 12.62 -3.51 9.15
C VAL A 245 12.90 -4.39 7.94
N ASP A 246 11.86 -4.98 7.34
CA ASP A 246 12.01 -5.77 6.13
C ASP A 246 12.43 -4.95 4.91
N ILE A 247 11.88 -3.75 4.72
CA ILE A 247 12.30 -2.83 3.65
C ILE A 247 13.78 -2.48 3.78
N ILE A 248 14.26 -2.24 5.00
CA ILE A 248 15.66 -1.87 5.27
C ILE A 248 16.58 -3.08 5.12
N GLN A 249 16.29 -4.17 5.80
CA GLN A 249 17.21 -5.31 5.94
C GLN A 249 17.07 -6.34 4.82
N GLY A 250 15.88 -6.53 4.27
CA GLY A 250 15.61 -7.52 3.22
C GLY A 250 16.56 -7.40 2.02
N PRO A 251 16.64 -6.22 1.37
CA PRO A 251 17.54 -6.02 0.24
C PRO A 251 19.02 -6.22 0.63
N ALA A 252 19.43 -5.75 1.82
CA ALA A 252 20.77 -5.94 2.34
C ALA A 252 21.14 -7.42 2.51
N ARG A 253 20.24 -8.24 3.07
CA ARG A 253 20.46 -9.69 3.25
C ARG A 253 20.72 -10.39 1.92
N VAL A 254 20.01 -10.02 0.85
CA VAL A 254 20.14 -10.66 -0.47
C VAL A 254 21.54 -10.47 -1.06
N VAL A 255 22.21 -9.36 -0.75
CA VAL A 255 23.57 -9.06 -1.26
C VAL A 255 24.67 -9.22 -0.20
N GLY A 256 24.34 -9.77 0.97
CA GLY A 256 25.31 -10.01 2.05
C GLY A 256 25.79 -8.76 2.80
N LEU A 257 24.99 -7.69 2.84
CA LEU A 257 25.28 -6.48 3.60
C LEU A 257 24.88 -6.62 5.07
N HIS A 258 25.69 -6.05 5.95
CA HIS A 258 25.49 -6.04 7.39
C HIS A 258 25.24 -4.62 7.87
N LEU A 259 24.12 -4.39 8.55
CA LEU A 259 23.82 -3.11 9.16
C LEU A 259 24.40 -3.08 10.58
N GLU A 260 25.08 -1.98 10.93
CA GLU A 260 25.59 -1.76 12.28
C GLU A 260 24.43 -1.70 13.31
N PRO A 261 24.58 -2.29 14.52
CA PRO A 261 23.56 -2.18 15.56
C PRO A 261 23.13 -0.73 15.83
N GLY A 262 21.83 -0.50 15.96
CA GLY A 262 21.27 0.84 16.18
C GLY A 262 20.99 1.63 14.89
N LEU A 263 21.51 1.21 13.73
CA LEU A 263 21.27 1.91 12.46
C LEU A 263 19.82 1.74 11.99
N VAL A 264 19.25 0.54 12.13
CA VAL A 264 17.86 0.25 11.72
C VAL A 264 16.88 1.08 12.55
N GLU A 265 17.10 1.15 13.85
CA GLU A 265 16.29 1.92 14.79
C GLU A 265 16.35 3.42 14.48
N ALA A 266 17.53 3.93 14.10
CA ALA A 266 17.71 5.32 13.70
C ALA A 266 16.96 5.63 12.38
N LEU A 267 17.13 4.79 11.35
CA LEU A 267 16.41 4.89 10.09
C LEU A 267 14.89 4.85 10.28
N ARG A 268 14.40 3.97 11.15
CA ARG A 268 12.97 3.81 11.42
C ARG A 268 12.39 5.03 12.12
N ARG A 269 13.09 5.56 13.13
CA ARG A 269 12.68 6.77 13.84
C ARG A 269 12.54 7.97 12.90
N ASP A 270 13.50 8.15 12.00
CA ASP A 270 13.44 9.23 11.01
C ASP A 270 12.23 9.07 10.06
N VAL A 271 11.91 7.84 9.66
CA VAL A 271 10.78 7.55 8.75
C VAL A 271 9.44 7.70 9.44
N GLU A 272 9.30 7.26 10.69
CA GLU A 272 8.06 7.36 11.47
C GLU A 272 7.61 8.83 11.65
N GLN A 273 8.57 9.76 11.69
CA GLN A 273 8.32 11.20 11.83
C GLN A 273 7.98 11.90 10.51
N GLU A 274 8.12 11.23 9.36
CA GLU A 274 8.05 11.86 8.04
C GLU A 274 7.04 11.15 7.10
N PRO A 275 5.90 11.78 6.79
CA PRO A 275 4.94 11.23 5.83
C PRO A 275 5.55 11.04 4.44
N GLY A 276 5.35 9.87 3.83
CA GLY A 276 5.84 9.59 2.47
C GLY A 276 7.36 9.40 2.37
N ALA A 277 8.04 9.06 3.47
CA ALA A 277 9.50 8.97 3.54
C ALA A 277 10.14 7.77 2.83
N LEU A 278 9.39 6.80 2.27
CA LEU A 278 10.03 5.62 1.67
C LEU A 278 11.05 5.93 0.55
N PRO A 279 10.80 6.88 -0.38
CA PRO A 279 11.81 7.28 -1.36
C PRO A 279 13.03 7.93 -0.70
N LEU A 280 12.85 8.65 0.40
CA LEU A 280 13.94 9.25 1.17
C LEU A 280 14.76 8.17 1.90
N LEU A 281 14.07 7.17 2.46
CA LEU A 281 14.69 6.02 3.12
C LEU A 281 15.53 5.24 2.11
N GLU A 282 14.96 4.89 0.97
CA GLU A 282 15.66 4.23 -0.14
C GLU A 282 16.86 5.06 -0.61
N HIS A 283 16.72 6.39 -0.71
CA HIS A 283 17.84 7.28 -1.05
C HIS A 283 18.95 7.24 -0.01
N ALA A 284 18.62 7.32 1.29
CA ALA A 284 19.60 7.22 2.36
C ALA A 284 20.31 5.87 2.35
N LEU A 285 19.59 4.77 2.13
CA LEU A 285 20.14 3.41 2.04
C LEU A 285 21.03 3.21 0.81
N ASP A 286 20.64 3.74 -0.35
CA ASP A 286 21.46 3.72 -1.57
C ASP A 286 22.77 4.51 -1.36
N GLN A 287 22.68 5.68 -0.71
CA GLN A 287 23.86 6.47 -0.36
C GLN A 287 24.76 5.80 0.68
N LEU A 288 24.17 5.08 1.65
CA LEU A 288 24.93 4.27 2.60
C LEU A 288 25.64 3.11 1.90
N TRP A 289 24.95 2.46 0.95
CA TRP A 289 25.54 1.41 0.14
C TRP A 289 26.76 1.91 -0.64
N GLU A 290 26.70 3.12 -1.21
CA GLU A 290 27.84 3.72 -1.92
C GLU A 290 29.04 4.01 -0.99
N ARG A 291 28.79 4.26 0.30
CA ARG A 291 29.82 4.62 1.30
C ARG A 291 30.21 3.49 2.25
N ARG A 292 29.68 2.30 2.01
CA ARG A 292 29.86 1.16 2.89
C ARG A 292 31.34 0.86 3.14
N ALA A 293 31.65 0.43 4.36
CA ALA A 293 32.97 -0.10 4.68
C ALA A 293 32.95 -1.61 4.41
N GLY A 294 33.39 -2.03 3.21
CA GLY A 294 33.31 -3.42 2.77
C GLY A 294 31.85 -3.87 2.61
N SER A 295 31.39 -4.82 3.44
CA SER A 295 29.99 -5.27 3.47
C SER A 295 29.15 -4.60 4.57
N ARG A 296 29.69 -3.59 5.27
CA ARG A 296 29.03 -2.98 6.44
C ARG A 296 28.47 -1.59 6.14
N LEU A 297 27.18 -1.40 6.42
CA LEU A 297 26.53 -0.08 6.49
C LEU A 297 26.65 0.45 7.92
N THR A 298 27.28 1.60 8.08
CA THR A 298 27.66 2.14 9.40
C THR A 298 26.78 3.30 9.82
N ARG A 299 26.59 3.45 11.14
CA ARG A 299 25.89 4.58 11.74
C ARG A 299 26.63 5.91 11.53
N ALA A 300 27.96 5.92 11.58
CA ALA A 300 28.76 7.12 11.32
C ALA A 300 28.48 7.70 9.91
N ALA A 301 28.53 6.86 8.86
CA ALA A 301 28.19 7.29 7.50
C ALA A 301 26.74 7.80 7.38
N TYR A 302 25.81 7.26 8.18
CA TYR A 302 24.42 7.70 8.19
C TYR A 302 24.23 9.06 8.89
N GLU A 303 24.98 9.31 9.97
CA GLU A 303 25.01 10.60 10.65
C GLU A 303 25.68 11.68 9.79
N GLU A 304 26.72 11.34 9.01
CA GLU A 304 27.31 12.24 8.01
C GLU A 304 26.36 12.54 6.83
N LEU A 305 25.56 11.56 6.44
CA LEU A 305 24.42 11.76 5.54
C LEU A 305 23.30 12.58 6.20
N GLY A 306 23.36 12.76 7.52
CA GLY A 306 22.45 13.43 8.45
C GLY A 306 21.00 13.00 8.32
N GLY A 307 20.81 11.68 8.40
CA GLY A 307 19.49 11.08 8.49
C GLY A 307 18.78 10.93 7.15
N VAL A 308 17.57 10.36 7.20
CA VAL A 308 16.76 10.07 6.00
C VAL A 308 16.38 11.35 5.27
N VAL A 309 15.93 12.37 6.02
CA VAL A 309 15.42 13.62 5.44
C VAL A 309 16.53 14.42 4.76
N GLY A 310 17.69 14.54 5.41
CA GLY A 310 18.77 15.40 4.90
C GLY A 310 19.73 14.72 3.94
N ALA A 311 19.72 13.38 3.83
CA ALA A 311 20.58 12.63 2.90
C ALA A 311 20.43 13.12 1.45
N MET A 312 19.20 13.36 1.02
CA MET A 312 18.91 13.81 -0.35
C MET A 312 19.44 15.22 -0.62
N ALA A 313 19.15 16.19 0.25
CA ALA A 313 19.62 17.56 0.09
C ALA A 313 21.17 17.61 0.05
N ARG A 314 21.84 16.92 0.97
CA ARG A 314 23.31 16.82 1.00
C ARG A 314 23.89 16.08 -0.20
N THR A 315 23.15 15.19 -0.84
CA THR A 315 23.59 14.54 -2.10
C THR A 315 23.59 15.54 -3.24
N GLY A 316 22.50 16.30 -3.38
CA GLY A 316 22.41 17.37 -4.36
C GLY A 316 23.46 18.46 -4.16
N ASP A 317 23.63 18.94 -2.92
CA ASP A 317 24.59 20.02 -2.61
C ASP A 317 26.03 19.58 -2.88
N ARG A 318 26.46 18.40 -2.41
CA ARG A 318 27.82 17.91 -2.66
C ARG A 318 28.10 17.65 -4.13
N LEU A 319 27.13 17.09 -4.86
CA LEU A 319 27.26 16.94 -6.31
C LEU A 319 27.50 18.30 -6.94
N TYR A 320 26.61 19.26 -6.67
CA TYR A 320 26.70 20.61 -7.23
C TYR A 320 28.01 21.33 -6.88
N GLU A 321 28.47 21.22 -5.63
CA GLU A 321 29.72 21.84 -5.16
C GLU A 321 30.96 21.23 -5.80
N SER A 322 30.91 19.94 -6.17
CA SER A 322 31.99 19.28 -6.90
C SER A 322 32.06 19.64 -8.38
N LEU A 323 31.02 20.27 -8.95
CA LEU A 323 30.98 20.61 -10.37
C LEU A 323 31.88 21.83 -10.69
N PRO A 324 32.59 21.83 -11.84
CA PRO A 324 33.22 23.01 -12.41
C PRO A 324 32.21 24.17 -12.63
N GLU A 325 32.71 25.40 -12.76
CA GLU A 325 31.85 26.59 -12.88
C GLU A 325 30.87 26.54 -14.07
N ALA A 326 31.34 26.15 -15.26
CA ALA A 326 30.49 26.00 -16.44
C ALA A 326 29.38 24.96 -16.23
N GLU A 327 29.71 23.83 -15.59
CA GLU A 327 28.75 22.77 -15.26
C GLU A 327 27.75 23.22 -14.18
N ARG A 328 28.19 23.99 -13.16
CA ARG A 328 27.29 24.55 -12.13
C ARG A 328 26.23 25.46 -12.75
N HIS A 329 26.61 26.26 -13.75
CA HIS A 329 25.67 27.10 -14.47
C HIS A 329 24.62 26.25 -15.22
N GLN A 330 25.06 25.24 -15.96
CA GLN A 330 24.15 24.34 -16.68
C GLN A 330 23.26 23.52 -15.74
N ALA A 331 23.78 23.02 -14.62
CA ALA A 331 23.01 22.27 -13.61
C ALA A 331 21.88 23.11 -13.02
N ARG A 332 22.16 24.37 -12.63
CA ARG A 332 21.15 25.29 -12.10
C ARG A 332 20.05 25.56 -13.13
N ARG A 333 20.42 25.86 -14.38
CA ARG A 333 19.48 26.11 -15.47
C ARG A 333 18.63 24.88 -15.79
N LEU A 334 19.25 23.71 -15.91
CA LEU A 334 18.57 22.45 -16.23
C LEU A 334 17.56 22.10 -15.14
N LEU A 335 18.00 22.00 -13.88
CA LEU A 335 17.14 21.56 -12.78
C LEU A 335 15.96 22.52 -12.55
N ALA A 336 16.16 23.84 -12.71
CA ALA A 336 15.08 24.81 -12.62
C ALA A 336 14.02 24.64 -13.72
N ARG A 337 14.41 24.22 -14.93
CA ARG A 337 13.48 23.95 -16.05
C ARG A 337 12.68 22.66 -15.86
N LEU A 338 13.18 21.69 -15.11
CA LEU A 338 12.50 20.42 -14.83
C LEU A 338 11.41 20.51 -13.74
N VAL A 339 11.10 21.70 -13.24
CA VAL A 339 10.09 21.92 -12.20
C VAL A 339 8.95 22.79 -12.75
N ASP A 340 7.73 22.26 -12.68
CA ASP A 340 6.53 23.07 -12.93
C ASP A 340 5.94 23.58 -11.62
N LEU A 341 5.72 24.90 -11.57
CA LEU A 341 4.99 25.60 -10.50
C LEU A 341 3.70 26.24 -11.01
N ARG A 342 3.19 25.89 -12.21
CA ARG A 342 1.91 26.43 -12.72
C ARG A 342 0.75 26.14 -11.75
N GLU A 343 0.80 25.00 -11.07
CA GLU A 343 0.07 24.79 -9.82
C GLU A 343 0.99 25.16 -8.65
N GLU A 344 1.05 26.45 -8.25
CA GLU A 344 1.98 26.95 -7.22
C GLU A 344 1.91 26.17 -5.89
N MET A 345 0.81 25.46 -5.67
CA MET A 345 0.44 24.77 -4.44
C MET A 345 0.91 23.31 -4.36
N SER A 346 1.32 22.72 -5.48
CA SER A 346 1.91 21.39 -5.54
C SER A 346 2.94 21.38 -6.67
N PRO A 347 4.21 21.71 -6.37
CA PRO A 347 5.24 21.72 -7.39
C PRO A 347 5.53 20.29 -7.84
N HIS A 348 5.53 20.05 -9.14
CA HIS A 348 5.74 18.71 -9.70
C HIS A 348 6.91 18.70 -10.68
N ALA A 349 7.50 17.51 -10.83
CA ALA A 349 8.53 17.29 -11.83
C ALA A 349 7.90 17.35 -13.22
N ARG A 350 8.42 18.24 -14.07
CA ARG A 350 8.03 18.34 -15.48
C ARG A 350 8.96 17.46 -16.32
N ARG A 351 8.37 16.84 -17.35
CA ARG A 351 9.13 16.20 -18.41
C ARG A 351 9.45 17.22 -19.51
N GLU A 352 10.71 17.28 -19.91
CA GLU A 352 11.22 18.21 -20.91
C GLU A 352 12.08 17.46 -21.93
N GLY A 353 11.90 17.78 -23.22
CA GLY A 353 12.68 17.17 -24.30
C GLY A 353 14.14 17.61 -24.24
N LEU A 354 15.08 16.66 -24.37
CA LEU A 354 16.52 16.93 -24.26
C LEU A 354 16.99 17.95 -25.30
N LYS A 355 16.46 17.88 -26.53
CA LYS A 355 16.75 18.84 -27.61
C LYS A 355 16.39 20.29 -27.23
N GLN A 356 15.30 20.49 -26.47
CA GLN A 356 14.84 21.81 -26.04
C GLN A 356 15.62 22.36 -24.84
N LEU A 357 16.29 21.48 -24.10
CA LEU A 357 17.09 21.82 -22.93
C LEU A 357 18.54 22.10 -23.30
N ARG A 358 19.10 21.35 -24.25
CA ARG A 358 20.51 21.40 -24.66
C ARG A 358 20.86 22.76 -25.27
N PRO A 359 21.93 23.44 -24.82
CA PRO A 359 22.41 24.69 -25.43
C PRO A 359 22.87 24.48 -26.89
N GLU A 360 22.78 25.54 -27.71
CA GLU A 360 23.27 25.55 -29.09
C GLU A 360 24.80 25.69 -29.18
N ARG A 361 25.40 26.43 -28.25
CA ARG A 361 26.85 26.64 -28.19
C ARG A 361 27.56 25.37 -27.74
N GLU A 362 28.60 24.97 -28.47
CA GLU A 362 29.26 23.67 -28.32
C GLU A 362 29.98 23.50 -26.97
N ASP A 363 30.60 24.57 -26.46
CA ASP A 363 31.25 24.64 -25.15
C ASP A 363 30.24 24.45 -24.00
N GLU A 364 29.10 25.14 -24.08
CA GLU A 364 28.01 24.98 -23.12
C GLU A 364 27.33 23.61 -23.21
N ALA A 365 27.23 23.07 -24.43
CA ALA A 365 26.58 21.81 -24.69
C ALA A 365 27.38 20.63 -24.13
N ALA A 366 28.71 20.65 -24.24
CA ALA A 366 29.58 19.65 -23.61
C ALA A 366 29.44 19.66 -22.07
N ALA A 367 29.41 20.86 -21.46
CA ALA A 367 29.18 20.99 -20.03
C ALA A 367 27.77 20.51 -19.63
N PHE A 368 26.75 20.79 -20.43
CA PHE A 368 25.39 20.31 -20.23
C PHE A 368 25.30 18.79 -20.28
N ASP A 369 25.89 18.16 -21.30
CA ASP A 369 25.86 16.71 -21.48
C ASP A 369 26.56 15.99 -20.30
N ALA A 370 27.69 16.52 -19.83
CA ALA A 370 28.39 16.01 -18.64
C ALA A 370 27.56 16.15 -17.35
N VAL A 371 26.84 17.26 -17.18
CA VAL A 371 25.93 17.48 -16.05
C VAL A 371 24.78 16.48 -16.06
N VAL A 372 24.16 16.26 -17.23
CA VAL A 372 23.07 15.29 -17.38
C VAL A 372 23.55 13.89 -16.97
N GLU A 373 24.72 13.46 -17.45
CA GLU A 373 25.30 12.17 -17.08
C GLU A 373 25.51 12.05 -15.57
N LYS A 374 26.10 13.07 -14.94
CA LYS A 374 26.35 13.10 -13.49
C LYS A 374 25.04 13.07 -12.68
N LEU A 375 24.02 13.82 -13.09
CA LEU A 375 22.71 13.86 -12.42
C LEU A 375 21.95 12.53 -12.54
N VAL A 376 22.02 11.88 -13.71
CA VAL A 376 21.42 10.56 -13.93
C VAL A 376 22.15 9.49 -13.13
N ARG A 377 23.49 9.52 -13.12
CA ARG A 377 24.32 8.60 -12.34
C ARG A 377 24.03 8.67 -10.84
N HIS A 378 23.77 9.87 -10.31
CA HIS A 378 23.38 10.09 -8.91
C HIS A 378 21.87 9.96 -8.67
N ARG A 379 21.09 9.50 -9.66
CA ARG A 379 19.63 9.28 -9.58
C ARG A 379 18.84 10.51 -9.11
N LEU A 380 19.32 11.71 -9.43
CA LEU A 380 18.59 12.96 -9.20
C LEU A 380 17.67 13.30 -10.39
N VAL A 381 18.06 12.85 -11.58
CA VAL A 381 17.32 13.00 -12.84
C VAL A 381 17.13 11.63 -13.48
N VAL A 382 15.99 11.42 -14.11
CA VAL A 382 15.68 10.27 -14.96
C VAL A 382 15.69 10.72 -16.41
N ARG A 383 16.34 9.92 -17.25
CA ARG A 383 16.28 10.05 -18.71
C ARG A 383 15.37 8.94 -19.25
N GLY A 384 14.50 9.30 -20.17
CA GLY A 384 13.75 8.35 -20.97
C GLY A 384 13.73 8.76 -22.43
N GLU A 385 13.05 7.98 -23.25
CA GLU A 385 12.95 8.21 -24.69
C GLU A 385 11.50 8.03 -25.12
N ASP A 386 11.04 8.94 -25.96
CA ASP A 386 9.75 8.82 -26.63
C ASP A 386 9.89 8.01 -27.92
N GLY A 387 8.87 7.20 -28.20
CA GLY A 387 8.81 6.48 -29.46
C GLY A 387 8.65 7.43 -30.65
N GLY A 388 9.43 7.16 -31.70
CA GLY A 388 9.58 7.92 -32.94
C GLY A 388 10.89 7.53 -33.62
N GLN A 389 11.06 7.88 -34.91
CA GLN A 389 12.33 7.70 -35.63
C GLN A 389 12.86 9.07 -36.10
N PRO A 390 13.96 9.58 -35.51
CA PRO A 390 14.70 9.04 -34.37
C PRO A 390 13.94 9.22 -33.03
N PRO A 391 14.17 8.35 -32.03
CA PRO A 391 13.57 8.49 -30.71
C PRO A 391 13.98 9.82 -30.07
N GLU A 392 13.03 10.49 -29.42
CA GLU A 392 13.29 11.77 -28.78
C GLU A 392 13.59 11.58 -27.29
N PRO A 393 14.84 11.81 -26.84
CA PRO A 393 15.16 11.70 -25.42
C PRO A 393 14.56 12.84 -24.62
N TRP A 394 14.12 12.54 -23.41
CA TRP A 394 13.58 13.49 -22.45
C TRP A 394 14.21 13.34 -21.07
N LEU A 395 14.12 14.39 -20.26
CA LEU A 395 14.59 14.43 -18.87
C LEU A 395 13.46 14.80 -17.91
N ARG A 396 13.53 14.27 -16.68
CA ARG A 396 12.62 14.58 -15.57
C ARG A 396 13.36 14.42 -14.25
N LEU A 397 12.99 15.16 -13.20
CA LEU A 397 13.51 14.87 -11.85
C LEU A 397 13.11 13.45 -11.43
N ALA A 398 14.01 12.75 -10.74
CA ALA A 398 13.78 11.36 -10.34
C ALA A 398 12.59 11.21 -9.38
N HIS A 399 12.39 12.19 -8.48
CA HIS A 399 11.25 12.21 -7.57
C HIS A 399 10.91 13.63 -7.12
N GLU A 400 9.64 13.90 -6.84
CA GLU A 400 9.16 15.21 -6.32
C GLU A 400 9.75 15.59 -4.96
N ALA A 401 10.33 14.62 -4.24
CA ALA A 401 10.94 14.88 -2.95
C ALA A 401 12.07 15.91 -3.08
N LEU A 402 12.80 15.89 -4.21
CA LEU A 402 13.84 16.84 -4.55
C LEU A 402 13.32 18.28 -4.50
N ILE A 403 12.12 18.52 -5.03
CA ILE A 403 11.53 19.85 -5.06
C ILE A 403 11.12 20.32 -3.66
N ARG A 404 10.73 19.38 -2.78
CA ARG A 404 10.26 19.72 -1.43
C ARG A 404 11.40 19.91 -0.42
N ARG A 405 12.51 19.20 -0.54
CA ARG A 405 13.55 19.15 0.51
C ARG A 405 14.92 19.66 0.07
N TRP A 406 15.18 19.83 -1.23
CA TRP A 406 16.44 20.43 -1.67
C TRP A 406 16.30 21.95 -1.77
N GLY A 407 16.63 22.66 -0.68
CA GLY A 407 16.45 24.11 -0.56
C GLY A 407 17.07 24.91 -1.72
N ARG A 408 18.27 24.50 -2.16
CA ARG A 408 18.98 25.14 -3.28
C ARG A 408 18.22 25.03 -4.61
N LEU A 409 17.59 23.88 -4.87
CA LEU A 409 16.72 23.70 -6.04
C LEU A 409 15.52 24.64 -6.00
N VAL A 410 14.89 24.77 -4.83
CA VAL A 410 13.76 25.69 -4.64
C VAL A 410 14.17 27.13 -4.91
N GLU A 411 15.36 27.54 -4.45
CA GLU A 411 15.92 28.86 -4.73
C GLU A 411 16.15 29.07 -6.23
N TRP A 412 16.78 28.11 -6.91
CA TRP A 412 17.04 28.20 -8.35
C TRP A 412 15.76 28.33 -9.18
N VAL A 413 14.71 27.56 -8.84
CA VAL A 413 13.42 27.63 -9.52
C VAL A 413 12.78 29.02 -9.35
N ARG A 414 12.90 29.62 -8.16
CA ARG A 414 12.39 30.97 -7.88
C ARG A 414 13.16 32.04 -8.66
N GLU A 415 14.48 31.96 -8.64
CA GLU A 415 15.35 32.92 -9.34
C GLU A 415 15.17 32.88 -10.86
N ALA A 416 15.06 31.69 -11.45
CA ALA A 416 14.85 31.51 -12.89
C ALA A 416 13.55 32.16 -13.41
N ARG A 417 12.58 32.41 -12.52
CA ARG A 417 11.30 33.07 -12.84
C ARG A 417 11.30 34.58 -12.56
N GLY A 418 12.43 35.17 -12.19
CA GLY A 418 12.52 36.59 -11.85
C GLY A 418 11.81 36.98 -10.54
N GLN A 419 11.46 35.99 -9.69
CA GLN A 419 10.90 36.26 -8.36
C GLN A 419 12.05 36.75 -7.47
N LYS A 420 12.10 38.06 -7.19
CA LYS A 420 13.02 38.62 -6.18
C LYS A 420 12.79 37.89 -4.83
N PRO A 421 13.81 37.77 -3.95
CA PRO A 421 13.70 37.01 -2.70
C PRO A 421 12.78 37.60 -1.61
N ARG A 422 11.83 38.47 -1.98
CA ARG A 422 10.77 38.95 -1.09
C ARG A 422 9.45 38.70 -1.79
N ALA A 423 8.79 37.59 -1.47
CA ALA A 423 7.37 37.45 -1.78
C ALA A 423 6.67 38.69 -1.24
N SER A 424 5.94 39.42 -2.09
CA SER A 424 5.15 40.54 -1.62
C SER A 424 4.15 40.05 -0.57
N GLU A 425 3.78 40.87 0.41
CA GLU A 425 2.79 40.47 1.42
C GLU A 425 1.47 40.01 0.78
N ALA A 426 1.16 40.50 -0.42
CA ALA A 426 0.01 40.09 -1.21
C ALA A 426 0.14 38.64 -1.73
N GLU A 427 1.31 38.24 -2.24
CA GLU A 427 1.57 36.87 -2.68
C GLU A 427 1.65 35.89 -1.50
N ILE A 428 2.22 36.31 -0.36
CA ILE A 428 2.21 35.51 0.87
C ILE A 428 0.76 35.29 1.32
N ARG A 429 -0.06 36.36 1.37
CA ARG A 429 -1.48 36.26 1.71
C ARG A 429 -2.25 35.39 0.74
N GLU A 430 -1.98 35.46 -0.56
CA GLU A 430 -2.67 34.63 -1.55
C GLU A 430 -2.29 33.15 -1.43
N ARG A 431 -1.01 32.85 -1.16
CA ARG A 431 -0.56 31.49 -0.85
C ARG A 431 -1.16 30.94 0.42
N GLU A 432 -1.24 31.75 1.47
CA GLU A 432 -1.90 31.39 2.72
C GLU A 432 -3.40 31.13 2.50
N ARG A 433 -4.09 31.98 1.73
CA ARG A 433 -5.51 31.79 1.39
C ARG A 433 -5.74 30.50 0.60
N THR A 434 -4.88 30.22 -0.39
CA THR A 434 -5.01 29.01 -1.21
C THR A 434 -4.69 27.75 -0.39
N ARG A 435 -3.68 27.80 0.48
CA ARG A 435 -3.36 26.70 1.41
C ARG A 435 -4.52 26.44 2.36
N TYR A 436 -5.05 27.50 2.96
CA TYR A 436 -6.19 27.45 3.87
C TYR A 436 -7.43 26.86 3.17
N ALA A 437 -7.76 27.33 1.96
CA ALA A 437 -8.88 26.81 1.18
C ALA A 437 -8.73 25.32 0.86
N ARG A 438 -7.52 24.87 0.51
CA ARG A 438 -7.21 23.45 0.26
C ARG A 438 -7.38 22.60 1.52
N ASP A 439 -6.86 23.07 2.65
CA ASP A 439 -6.94 22.36 3.92
C ASP A 439 -8.39 22.25 4.40
N VAL A 440 -9.20 23.31 4.23
CA VAL A 440 -10.65 23.28 4.44
C VAL A 440 -11.33 22.26 3.51
N ALA A 441 -11.01 22.27 2.21
CA ALA A 441 -11.60 21.32 1.27
C ALA A 441 -11.30 19.86 1.65
N ARG A 442 -10.09 19.58 2.15
CA ARG A 442 -9.71 18.25 2.64
C ARG A 442 -10.48 17.84 3.90
N VAL A 443 -10.66 18.75 4.86
CA VAL A 443 -11.48 18.45 6.04
C VAL A 443 -12.92 18.14 5.64
N LEU A 444 -13.51 18.92 4.74
CA LEU A 444 -14.85 18.66 4.22
C LEU A 444 -14.93 17.32 3.46
N GLN A 445 -13.92 17.00 2.66
CA GLN A 445 -13.81 15.70 2.01
C GLN A 445 -13.71 14.56 3.03
N ALA A 446 -12.87 14.70 4.06
CA ALA A 446 -12.73 13.70 5.11
C ALA A 446 -14.02 13.50 5.90
N ARG A 447 -14.76 14.58 6.23
CA ARG A 447 -16.08 14.49 6.87
C ARG A 447 -17.06 13.67 6.06
N ARG A 448 -17.15 13.91 4.74
CA ARG A 448 -17.98 13.08 3.85
C ARG A 448 -17.52 11.62 3.88
N LEU A 449 -16.21 11.39 3.92
CA LEU A 449 -15.66 10.03 3.96
C LEU A 449 -15.90 9.31 5.29
N LEU A 450 -16.05 10.00 6.42
CA LEU A 450 -16.31 9.35 7.71
C LEU A 450 -17.58 8.48 7.73
N GLU A 451 -18.54 8.77 6.85
CA GLU A 451 -19.76 7.99 6.69
C GLU A 451 -19.54 6.66 5.95
N TRP A 452 -18.52 6.55 5.11
CA TRP A 452 -18.38 5.46 4.13
C TRP A 452 -17.03 4.73 4.20
N ASP A 453 -15.96 5.42 4.56
CA ASP A 453 -14.61 4.88 4.70
C ASP A 453 -13.78 5.70 5.70
N LEU A 454 -13.68 5.17 6.92
CA LEU A 454 -12.89 5.76 8.00
C LEU A 454 -11.39 5.84 7.65
N ALA A 455 -10.83 4.83 6.99
CA ALA A 455 -9.40 4.79 6.69
C ALA A 455 -9.03 5.92 5.73
N LEU A 456 -9.80 6.11 4.67
CA LEU A 456 -9.61 7.23 3.74
C LEU A 456 -9.82 8.59 4.40
N ALA A 457 -10.83 8.74 5.26
CA ALA A 457 -11.06 9.99 5.98
C ALA A 457 -9.83 10.39 6.80
N VAL A 458 -9.25 9.46 7.57
CA VAL A 458 -8.07 9.70 8.39
C VAL A 458 -6.87 10.13 7.54
N LEU A 459 -6.68 9.53 6.37
CA LEU A 459 -5.56 9.88 5.50
C LEU A 459 -5.71 11.27 4.88
N VAL A 460 -6.91 11.61 4.43
CA VAL A 460 -7.19 12.96 3.91
C VAL A 460 -6.95 13.99 5.02
N LEU A 461 -7.32 13.69 6.27
CA LEU A 461 -7.03 14.55 7.43
C LEU A 461 -5.53 14.69 7.71
N ARG A 462 -4.73 13.64 7.47
CA ARG A 462 -3.26 13.69 7.62
C ARG A 462 -2.56 14.54 6.57
N GLU A 463 -3.20 14.77 5.42
CA GLU A 463 -2.63 15.62 4.36
C GLU A 463 -2.87 17.12 4.63
N VAL A 464 -3.70 17.47 5.61
CA VAL A 464 -3.93 18.86 6.05
C VAL A 464 -2.62 19.42 6.63
N ALA A 465 -2.13 20.52 6.07
CA ALA A 465 -0.81 21.03 6.41
C ALA A 465 -0.81 21.89 7.69
N GLU A 466 -1.88 22.65 7.93
CA GLU A 466 -2.03 23.50 9.11
C GLU A 466 -3.30 23.12 9.91
N PRO A 467 -3.31 21.95 10.59
CA PRO A 467 -4.50 21.43 11.29
C PRO A 467 -5.03 22.39 12.35
N GLU A 468 -4.14 23.01 13.11
CA GLU A 468 -4.44 23.98 14.19
C GLU A 468 -5.24 25.21 13.68
N ARG A 469 -5.07 25.56 12.39
CA ARG A 469 -5.70 26.73 11.77
C ARG A 469 -6.89 26.38 10.91
N THR A 470 -7.15 25.09 10.69
CA THR A 470 -8.18 24.64 9.76
C THR A 470 -9.48 24.32 10.53
N PRO A 471 -10.59 25.04 10.25
CA PRO A 471 -11.88 24.76 10.87
C PRO A 471 -12.29 23.30 10.71
N GLU A 472 -13.03 22.78 11.68
CA GLU A 472 -13.57 21.42 11.66
C GLU A 472 -12.51 20.30 11.68
N TRP A 473 -11.21 20.57 11.62
CA TRP A 473 -10.19 19.51 11.63
C TRP A 473 -10.22 18.69 12.94
N HIS A 474 -10.10 19.36 14.08
CA HIS A 474 -10.14 18.70 15.40
C HIS A 474 -11.43 17.89 15.64
N PRO A 475 -12.65 18.42 15.46
CA PRO A 475 -13.86 17.64 15.66
C PRO A 475 -13.97 16.48 14.66
N THR A 476 -13.52 16.65 13.41
CA THR A 476 -13.52 15.55 12.42
C THR A 476 -12.54 14.43 12.82
N VAL A 477 -11.36 14.77 13.34
CA VAL A 477 -10.40 13.77 13.85
C VAL A 477 -10.95 13.08 15.09
N LEU A 478 -11.58 13.80 16.02
CA LEU A 478 -12.19 13.19 17.20
C LEU A 478 -13.35 12.26 16.83
N GLU A 479 -14.16 12.62 15.84
CA GLU A 479 -15.20 11.77 15.29
C GLU A 479 -14.60 10.54 14.61
N ALA A 480 -13.52 10.69 13.83
CA ALA A 480 -12.79 9.59 13.23
C ALA A 480 -12.25 8.61 14.29
N LEU A 481 -11.65 9.14 15.37
CA LEU A 481 -11.13 8.35 16.47
C LEU A 481 -12.25 7.64 17.25
N HIS A 482 -13.37 8.32 17.51
CA HIS A 482 -14.54 7.69 18.12
C HIS A 482 -15.13 6.58 17.25
N ARG A 483 -15.30 6.82 15.95
CA ARG A 483 -15.78 5.78 15.01
C ARG A 483 -14.78 4.63 14.86
N GLY A 484 -13.48 4.93 14.92
CA GLY A 484 -12.41 3.92 14.92
C GLY A 484 -12.42 3.06 16.17
N ALA A 485 -12.68 3.65 17.33
CA ALA A 485 -12.89 2.94 18.58
C ALA A 485 -14.19 2.09 18.60
N MET A 486 -15.10 2.34 17.66
CA MET A 486 -16.35 1.58 17.47
C MET A 486 -16.27 0.54 16.34
N GLN A 487 -15.10 0.30 15.72
CA GLN A 487 -14.95 -0.82 14.80
C GLN A 487 -15.05 -2.15 15.56
N PRO A 488 -15.83 -3.12 15.07
CA PRO A 488 -15.95 -4.40 15.75
C PRO A 488 -14.60 -5.10 15.79
N VAL A 489 -14.14 -5.44 16.99
CA VAL A 489 -12.98 -6.30 17.18
C VAL A 489 -13.35 -7.70 16.71
N VAL A 490 -12.71 -8.17 15.63
CA VAL A 490 -12.94 -9.52 15.10
C VAL A 490 -11.96 -10.50 15.74
N LEU A 491 -12.46 -11.35 16.63
CA LEU A 491 -11.70 -12.42 17.28
C LEU A 491 -11.70 -13.67 16.39
N ALA A 492 -10.76 -13.74 15.45
CA ALA A 492 -10.66 -14.84 14.48
C ALA A 492 -9.70 -15.94 14.96
N GLY A 493 -10.07 -17.21 14.70
CA GLY A 493 -9.13 -18.33 14.88
C GLY A 493 -9.75 -19.69 15.17
N HIS A 494 -11.03 -19.77 15.55
CA HIS A 494 -11.74 -21.05 15.66
C HIS A 494 -11.91 -21.71 14.28
N GLU A 495 -11.78 -23.04 14.24
CA GLU A 495 -11.91 -23.84 13.01
C GLU A 495 -13.30 -24.48 12.87
N GLY A 496 -14.14 -24.32 13.88
CA GLY A 496 -15.52 -24.79 13.94
C GLY A 496 -16.50 -23.68 14.30
N ARG A 497 -17.78 -24.03 14.37
CA ARG A 497 -18.83 -23.11 14.82
C ARG A 497 -18.55 -22.67 16.26
N VAL A 498 -18.56 -21.37 16.50
CA VAL A 498 -18.55 -20.82 17.87
C VAL A 498 -19.93 -21.03 18.48
N GLU A 499 -19.99 -21.81 19.55
CA GLU A 499 -21.24 -22.22 20.20
C GLU A 499 -21.61 -21.28 21.35
N LEU A 500 -20.63 -20.58 21.91
CA LEU A 500 -20.83 -19.57 22.95
C LEU A 500 -19.76 -18.46 22.93
N ALA A 501 -20.14 -17.30 23.46
CA ALA A 501 -19.22 -16.22 23.81
C ALA A 501 -19.72 -15.53 25.10
N ALA A 502 -18.82 -15.29 26.04
CA ALA A 502 -19.12 -14.61 27.29
C ALA A 502 -17.99 -13.66 27.70
N PHE A 503 -18.31 -12.56 28.37
CA PHE A 503 -17.31 -11.70 28.99
C PHE A 503 -16.89 -12.26 30.35
N GLY A 504 -15.61 -12.10 30.68
CA GLY A 504 -15.14 -12.24 32.06
C GLY A 504 -15.74 -11.14 32.95
N ALA A 505 -15.78 -11.37 34.26
CA ALA A 505 -16.29 -10.39 35.22
C ALA A 505 -15.48 -9.07 35.22
N ASP A 506 -14.23 -9.12 34.77
CA ASP A 506 -13.36 -7.96 34.59
C ASP A 506 -13.69 -7.11 33.34
N GLY A 507 -14.48 -7.66 32.40
CA GLY A 507 -14.77 -7.02 31.11
C GLY A 507 -13.57 -6.91 30.16
N GLU A 508 -12.37 -7.29 30.59
CA GLU A 508 -11.13 -7.22 29.81
C GLU A 508 -10.90 -8.49 28.98
N ARG A 509 -11.60 -9.57 29.31
CA ARG A 509 -11.47 -10.86 28.63
C ARG A 509 -12.78 -11.34 28.06
N VAL A 510 -12.68 -12.04 26.92
CA VAL A 510 -13.79 -12.76 26.29
C VAL A 510 -13.45 -14.24 26.28
N LEU A 511 -14.39 -15.09 26.68
CA LEU A 511 -14.28 -16.54 26.61
C LEU A 511 -15.18 -17.05 25.49
N THR A 512 -14.63 -17.88 24.62
CA THR A 512 -15.40 -18.56 23.56
C THR A 512 -15.24 -20.07 23.66
N GLY A 513 -16.29 -20.80 23.30
CA GLY A 513 -16.30 -22.25 23.16
C GLY A 513 -16.79 -22.64 21.76
N SER A 514 -16.18 -23.67 21.17
CA SER A 514 -16.37 -24.00 19.76
C SER A 514 -16.57 -25.50 19.53
N ALA A 515 -17.25 -25.81 18.43
CA ALA A 515 -17.39 -27.15 17.87
C ALA A 515 -16.05 -27.78 17.45
N ASP A 516 -14.96 -27.00 17.37
CA ASP A 516 -13.60 -27.51 17.14
C ASP A 516 -12.96 -28.20 18.37
N GLY A 517 -13.68 -28.30 19.48
CA GLY A 517 -13.20 -28.93 20.71
C GLY A 517 -12.29 -28.04 21.55
N THR A 518 -12.18 -26.75 21.23
CA THR A 518 -11.40 -25.77 21.99
C THR A 518 -12.28 -24.74 22.69
N ALA A 519 -11.82 -24.31 23.86
CA ALA A 519 -12.21 -23.04 24.45
C ALA A 519 -11.05 -22.05 24.29
N ARG A 520 -11.35 -20.77 24.10
CA ARG A 520 -10.33 -19.72 23.94
C ARG A 520 -10.61 -18.52 24.82
N VAL A 521 -9.57 -18.03 25.48
CA VAL A 521 -9.62 -16.78 26.25
C VAL A 521 -8.93 -15.70 25.43
N TRP A 522 -9.67 -14.66 25.11
CA TRP A 522 -9.23 -13.51 24.32
C TRP A 522 -9.12 -12.29 25.20
N ARG A 523 -8.28 -11.34 24.80
CA ARG A 523 -8.45 -9.96 25.25
C ARG A 523 -9.63 -9.32 24.52
N ALA A 524 -10.45 -8.57 25.24
CA ALA A 524 -11.63 -7.91 24.68
C ALA A 524 -11.27 -6.85 23.61
N ASP A 525 -10.06 -6.30 23.67
CA ASP A 525 -9.51 -5.37 22.67
C ASP A 525 -8.94 -6.05 21.41
N GLY A 526 -8.91 -7.40 21.39
CA GLY A 526 -8.38 -8.20 20.28
C GLY A 526 -6.85 -8.16 20.13
N ALA A 527 -6.14 -7.58 21.09
CA ALA A 527 -4.69 -7.59 21.08
C ALA A 527 -4.14 -8.96 21.47
N GLY A 528 -3.03 -9.37 20.84
CA GLY A 528 -2.33 -10.61 21.14
C GLY A 528 -3.01 -11.88 20.63
N GLU A 529 -2.36 -13.02 20.84
CA GLU A 529 -2.93 -14.34 20.54
C GLU A 529 -3.84 -14.80 21.69
N PRO A 530 -4.95 -15.51 21.40
CA PRO A 530 -5.78 -16.10 22.44
C PRO A 530 -5.04 -17.21 23.19
N VAL A 531 -5.37 -17.38 24.46
CA VAL A 531 -5.02 -18.61 25.18
C VAL A 531 -5.93 -19.72 24.68
N VAL A 532 -5.35 -20.75 24.07
CA VAL A 532 -6.09 -21.89 23.53
C VAL A 532 -6.12 -23.03 24.54
N LEU A 533 -7.31 -23.34 25.04
CA LEU A 533 -7.58 -24.45 25.95
C LEU A 533 -8.04 -25.66 25.11
N SER A 534 -7.08 -26.53 24.81
CA SER A 534 -7.28 -27.70 23.95
C SER A 534 -7.17 -29.00 24.74
N GLY A 535 -8.03 -29.98 24.42
CA GLY A 535 -8.03 -31.29 25.09
C GLY A 535 -9.40 -31.95 25.25
N HIS A 536 -10.48 -31.35 24.74
CA HIS A 536 -11.74 -32.04 24.52
C HIS A 536 -11.76 -32.72 23.14
N GLU A 537 -12.31 -33.92 23.05
CA GLU A 537 -12.48 -34.65 21.78
C GLU A 537 -13.82 -34.33 21.08
N GLY A 538 -14.70 -33.61 21.76
CA GLY A 538 -15.98 -33.12 21.23
C GLY A 538 -16.19 -31.61 21.44
N GLY A 539 -17.16 -31.03 20.74
CA GLY A 539 -17.45 -29.61 20.78
C GLY A 539 -17.71 -29.06 22.20
N VAL A 540 -17.16 -27.89 22.49
CA VAL A 540 -17.35 -27.18 23.78
C VAL A 540 -18.60 -26.32 23.68
N TRP A 541 -19.61 -26.62 24.49
CA TRP A 541 -20.94 -25.98 24.42
C TRP A 541 -21.25 -25.05 25.59
N SER A 542 -20.53 -25.19 26.70
CA SER A 542 -20.59 -24.27 27.82
C SER A 542 -19.17 -24.05 28.36
N ALA A 543 -18.84 -22.78 28.61
CA ALA A 543 -17.59 -22.40 29.24
C ALA A 543 -17.81 -21.14 30.11
N GLU A 544 -17.18 -21.08 31.27
CA GLU A 544 -17.31 -19.99 32.23
C GLU A 544 -15.94 -19.63 32.86
N LEU A 545 -15.71 -18.34 33.10
CA LEU A 545 -14.57 -17.85 33.87
C LEU A 545 -14.95 -17.77 35.36
N SER A 546 -14.07 -18.21 36.25
CA SER A 546 -14.24 -17.95 37.69
C SER A 546 -14.28 -16.45 37.99
N ALA A 547 -14.88 -16.06 39.12
CA ALA A 547 -15.02 -14.65 39.50
C ALA A 547 -13.69 -13.89 39.62
N ASP A 548 -12.60 -14.58 40.00
CA ASP A 548 -11.23 -14.04 40.01
C ASP A 548 -10.55 -14.07 38.64
N GLY A 549 -11.21 -14.66 37.62
CA GLY A 549 -10.73 -14.86 36.27
C GLY A 549 -9.49 -15.76 36.15
N ALA A 550 -9.12 -16.50 37.21
CA ALA A 550 -7.93 -17.34 37.21
C ALA A 550 -8.17 -18.71 36.59
N ARG A 551 -9.43 -19.17 36.54
CA ARG A 551 -9.82 -20.51 36.07
C ARG A 551 -10.91 -20.43 35.03
N VAL A 552 -10.93 -21.41 34.13
CA VAL A 552 -12.00 -21.61 33.16
C VAL A 552 -12.62 -22.97 33.40
N LEU A 553 -13.94 -23.03 33.51
CA LEU A 553 -14.71 -24.27 33.56
C LEU A 553 -15.27 -24.53 32.16
N THR A 554 -15.10 -25.74 31.64
CA THR A 554 -15.64 -26.13 30.33
C THR A 554 -16.42 -27.42 30.42
N THR A 555 -17.49 -27.50 29.62
CA THR A 555 -18.20 -28.73 29.34
C THR A 555 -18.32 -28.97 27.84
N SER A 556 -18.17 -30.24 27.49
CA SER A 556 -18.11 -30.69 26.10
C SER A 556 -19.14 -31.78 25.84
N GLN A 557 -19.45 -31.96 24.56
CA GLN A 557 -20.24 -33.06 24.02
C GLN A 557 -19.78 -34.44 24.51
N GLU A 558 -18.50 -34.62 24.84
CA GLU A 558 -17.96 -35.89 25.34
C GLU A 558 -18.35 -36.21 26.80
N GLY A 559 -19.19 -35.39 27.44
CA GLY A 559 -19.66 -35.62 28.80
C GLY A 559 -18.63 -35.34 29.90
N ARG A 560 -17.52 -34.66 29.56
CA ARG A 560 -16.46 -34.31 30.52
C ARG A 560 -16.52 -32.85 30.94
N VAL A 561 -16.35 -32.65 32.25
CA VAL A 561 -16.21 -31.32 32.88
C VAL A 561 -14.74 -31.10 33.23
N ARG A 562 -14.14 -30.05 32.68
CA ARG A 562 -12.73 -29.69 32.94
C ARG A 562 -12.62 -28.30 33.54
N VAL A 563 -11.65 -28.15 34.44
CA VAL A 563 -11.20 -26.85 34.95
C VAL A 563 -9.78 -26.59 34.44
N TRP A 564 -9.61 -25.48 33.78
CA TRP A 564 -8.35 -25.01 33.21
C TRP A 564 -7.84 -23.82 34.02
N ARG A 565 -6.53 -23.59 33.96
CA ARG A 565 -6.02 -22.27 34.27
C ARG A 565 -6.29 -21.34 33.08
N ALA A 566 -6.76 -20.13 33.35
CA ALA A 566 -7.09 -19.16 32.31
C ALA A 566 -5.87 -18.66 31.52
N ASP A 567 -4.66 -18.82 32.06
CA ASP A 567 -3.38 -18.56 31.39
C ASP A 567 -2.91 -19.72 30.50
N GLY A 568 -3.65 -20.85 30.48
CA GLY A 568 -3.30 -22.05 29.72
C GLY A 568 -2.15 -22.86 30.31
N ALA A 569 -1.65 -22.51 31.49
CA ALA A 569 -0.58 -23.24 32.13
C ALA A 569 -1.08 -24.55 32.75
N GLY A 570 -0.27 -25.61 32.62
CA GLY A 570 -0.55 -26.92 33.22
C GLY A 570 -1.63 -27.72 32.49
N GLU A 571 -1.89 -28.93 32.99
CA GLU A 571 -2.96 -29.79 32.48
C GLU A 571 -4.31 -29.44 33.12
N PRO A 572 -5.43 -29.61 32.40
CA PRO A 572 -6.76 -29.40 32.98
C PRO A 572 -7.07 -30.41 34.08
N VAL A 573 -7.74 -29.94 35.13
CA VAL A 573 -8.34 -30.81 36.14
C VAL A 573 -9.63 -31.39 35.58
N VAL A 574 -9.74 -32.71 35.50
CA VAL A 574 -10.98 -33.39 35.10
C VAL A 574 -11.82 -33.63 36.35
N LEU A 575 -12.92 -32.90 36.51
CA LEU A 575 -13.77 -32.98 37.70
C LEU A 575 -14.76 -34.14 37.64
N ALA A 576 -15.24 -34.47 36.44
CA ALA A 576 -16.19 -35.55 36.25
C ALA A 576 -16.20 -36.04 34.80
N ALA A 577 -16.40 -37.34 34.66
CA ALA A 577 -16.90 -37.96 33.43
C ALA A 577 -18.35 -38.40 33.68
N TYR A 578 -19.24 -38.03 32.78
CA TYR A 578 -20.62 -38.47 32.75
C TYR A 578 -20.82 -39.34 31.52
N GLU A 579 -21.62 -40.41 31.65
CA GLU A 579 -21.98 -41.28 30.52
C GLU A 579 -23.00 -40.61 29.59
N GLU A 580 -23.74 -39.62 30.12
CA GLU A 580 -24.71 -38.81 29.37
C GLU A 580 -24.31 -37.32 29.32
N ARG A 581 -25.04 -36.55 28.51
CA ARG A 581 -24.76 -35.13 28.25
C ARG A 581 -24.81 -34.32 29.56
N VAL A 582 -23.81 -33.48 29.74
CA VAL A 582 -23.72 -32.54 30.87
C VAL A 582 -24.31 -31.20 30.44
N TRP A 583 -25.12 -30.61 31.29
CA TRP A 583 -25.73 -29.29 31.10
C TRP A 583 -24.81 -28.20 31.63
N PRO A 584 -25.07 -26.90 31.34
CA PRO A 584 -24.22 -25.81 31.80
C PRO A 584 -23.90 -25.92 33.29
N THR A 585 -22.63 -25.78 33.62
CA THR A 585 -22.06 -25.94 34.96
C THR A 585 -21.59 -24.60 35.48
N GLU A 586 -21.73 -24.34 36.77
CA GLU A 586 -21.41 -23.04 37.37
C GLU A 586 -20.32 -23.15 38.43
N PHE A 587 -19.49 -22.12 38.54
CA PHE A 587 -18.65 -21.93 39.73
C PHE A 587 -19.49 -21.45 40.92
N SER A 588 -19.11 -21.83 42.13
CA SER A 588 -19.59 -21.09 43.30
C SER A 588 -19.08 -19.64 43.27
N PRO A 589 -19.76 -18.69 43.94
CA PRO A 589 -19.35 -17.28 43.94
C PRO A 589 -17.91 -17.03 44.44
N ASP A 590 -17.38 -17.93 45.28
CA ASP A 590 -16.00 -17.90 45.77
C ASP A 590 -14.98 -18.58 44.82
N GLY A 591 -15.44 -19.16 43.71
CA GLY A 591 -14.64 -19.89 42.71
C GLY A 591 -14.08 -21.23 43.18
N GLN A 592 -14.41 -21.68 44.40
CA GLN A 592 -13.80 -22.87 45.00
C GLN A 592 -14.50 -24.17 44.65
N ARG A 593 -15.78 -24.12 44.29
CA ARG A 593 -16.60 -25.29 43.98
C ARG A 593 -17.17 -25.20 42.58
N VAL A 594 -17.48 -26.35 42.03
CA VAL A 594 -18.17 -26.49 40.74
C VAL A 594 -19.44 -27.29 40.97
N LEU A 595 -20.55 -26.73 40.48
CA LEU A 595 -21.84 -27.41 40.39
C LEU A 595 -21.98 -27.96 38.96
N SER A 596 -22.20 -29.27 38.86
CA SER A 596 -22.47 -29.90 37.56
C SER A 596 -23.72 -30.74 37.61
N VAL A 597 -24.51 -30.65 36.54
CA VAL A 597 -25.80 -31.32 36.42
C VAL A 597 -25.85 -32.15 35.14
N SER A 598 -26.35 -33.38 35.25
CA SER A 598 -26.39 -34.34 34.15
C SER A 598 -27.84 -34.67 33.75
N GLU A 599 -28.00 -35.15 32.52
CA GLU A 599 -29.28 -35.62 31.99
C GLU A 599 -29.86 -36.80 32.79
N ASP A 600 -29.02 -37.57 33.48
CA ASP A 600 -29.40 -38.70 34.34
C ASP A 600 -30.09 -38.30 35.67
N GLY A 601 -30.29 -37.01 35.92
CA GLY A 601 -30.90 -36.46 37.13
C GLY A 601 -29.94 -36.28 38.30
N THR A 602 -28.65 -36.55 38.11
CA THR A 602 -27.61 -36.39 39.11
C THR A 602 -27.06 -34.97 39.13
N VAL A 603 -26.94 -34.42 40.33
CA VAL A 603 -26.24 -33.17 40.60
C VAL A 603 -24.98 -33.46 41.40
N ARG A 604 -23.82 -32.96 40.96
CA ARG A 604 -22.53 -33.12 41.68
C ARG A 604 -21.96 -31.76 42.07
N VAL A 605 -21.51 -31.66 43.31
CA VAL A 605 -20.76 -30.53 43.85
C VAL A 605 -19.35 -30.98 44.23
N GLY A 606 -18.33 -30.48 43.54
CA GLY A 606 -16.93 -30.82 43.79
C GLY A 606 -16.07 -29.58 44.01
N LEU A 607 -14.85 -29.77 44.55
CA LEU A 607 -13.86 -28.70 44.60
C LEU A 607 -13.25 -28.48 43.22
N ALA A 608 -13.08 -27.21 42.83
CA ALA A 608 -12.59 -26.80 41.52
C ALA A 608 -11.13 -27.19 41.25
N ASP A 609 -10.37 -27.54 42.30
CA ASP A 609 -9.00 -28.07 42.21
C ASP A 609 -8.96 -29.60 42.05
N GLY A 610 -10.12 -30.26 42.04
CA GLY A 610 -10.24 -31.71 41.90
C GLY A 610 -9.91 -32.50 43.17
N THR A 611 -9.72 -31.83 44.31
CA THR A 611 -9.45 -32.49 45.58
C THR A 611 -10.75 -32.97 46.25
N GLY A 612 -10.66 -34.10 46.96
CA GLY A 612 -11.80 -34.70 47.66
C GLY A 612 -12.80 -35.41 46.72
N GLU A 613 -13.74 -36.15 47.33
CA GLU A 613 -14.82 -36.80 46.58
C GLU A 613 -15.98 -35.80 46.36
N PRO A 614 -16.53 -35.70 45.14
CA PRO A 614 -17.65 -34.82 44.87
C PRO A 614 -18.90 -35.31 45.61
N VAL A 615 -19.64 -34.37 46.20
CA VAL A 615 -20.92 -34.65 46.84
C VAL A 615 -21.98 -34.85 45.76
N MET A 616 -22.62 -36.01 45.79
CA MET A 616 -23.68 -36.36 44.85
C MET A 616 -25.05 -36.13 45.48
N LEU A 617 -25.83 -35.24 44.88
CA LEU A 617 -27.20 -34.94 45.29
C LEU A 617 -28.16 -35.70 44.36
N ARG A 618 -29.01 -36.54 44.97
CA ARG A 618 -30.03 -37.33 44.27
C ARG A 618 -31.40 -36.92 44.79
N GLY A 619 -32.32 -36.61 43.89
CA GLY A 619 -33.67 -36.15 44.24
C GLY A 619 -34.56 -35.83 43.05
N HIS A 620 -33.98 -35.58 41.87
CA HIS A 620 -34.73 -35.39 40.64
C HIS A 620 -35.06 -36.74 39.99
N GLY A 621 -36.33 -36.95 39.64
CA GLY A 621 -36.81 -38.16 38.96
C GLY A 621 -36.67 -38.13 37.43
N GLY A 622 -35.92 -37.17 36.90
CA GLY A 622 -35.71 -36.93 35.48
C GLY A 622 -34.68 -35.81 35.26
N ARG A 623 -34.49 -35.43 34.00
CA ARG A 623 -33.47 -34.46 33.56
C ARG A 623 -33.51 -33.13 34.32
N VAL A 624 -32.34 -32.66 34.75
CA VAL A 624 -32.13 -31.32 35.31
C VAL A 624 -31.77 -30.36 34.16
N SER A 625 -32.52 -29.26 34.03
CA SER A 625 -32.42 -28.35 32.87
C SER A 625 -31.41 -27.21 33.03
N SER A 626 -31.00 -26.91 34.27
CA SER A 626 -30.04 -25.85 34.60
C SER A 626 -29.38 -26.16 35.96
N ALA A 627 -28.12 -25.75 36.10
CA ALA A 627 -27.42 -25.73 37.39
C ALA A 627 -28.01 -24.66 38.32
#